data_AF-A0A4Y2T6B1-F1
#
_entry.id   AF-A0A4Y2T6B1-F1
#
_cell.length_a   1.000
_cell.length_b   1.000
_cell.length_c   1.000
_cell.angle_alpha   90.00
_cell.angle_beta   90.00
_cell.angle_gamma   90.00
#
_symmetry.space_group_name_H-M   'P 1'
#
loop_
_entity.id
_entity.type
_entity.pdbx_description
1 polymer ?
#
loop_
_entity_poly.entity_id
_entity_poly.type
_entity_poly.pdbx_seq_one_letter_code
_entity_poly.pdbx_strand_id
1 'polypeptide(L)'
;MCPKERNPGIELLVRSTTDHVVAVDLGLGRDQFTLVAFYFPPSIDQSTLVRELAGVFDSLQSRSILLAGDANVRSPLWGPTIPDHRHHDDGGPFVEFIFVRTLHVWNDPASLPTFETERAQGWIDVTLSSPSLFHRRSHWTVHRTSMSDHNFITFSLVGSHAEDALPSPPRFTKRRLLRFARAAEAYFKDNAHLLHFKEAVGGLDYWLGELSSGGFCILWHWAALPT
;
A
#
# COMPACT_ATOMS: atom_id res chain seq x y z
N MET A 1 -25.62 -3.93 -10.06
CA MET A 1 -24.78 -3.83 -11.27
C MET A 1 -23.92 -2.58 -11.14
N CYS A 2 -22.68 -2.70 -10.69
CA CYS A 2 -21.72 -1.60 -10.72
C CYS A 2 -21.13 -1.51 -12.14
N PRO A 3 -21.00 -0.32 -12.75
CA PRO A 3 -20.39 -0.19 -14.07
C PRO A 3 -18.94 -0.68 -14.02
N LYS A 4 -18.59 -1.61 -14.92
CA LYS A 4 -17.23 -2.09 -15.17
C LYS A 4 -16.45 -0.99 -15.91
N GLU A 5 -15.65 -0.20 -15.20
CA GLU A 5 -14.78 0.81 -15.82
C GLU A 5 -13.31 0.36 -15.79
N ARG A 6 -12.97 -0.79 -16.40
CA ARG A 6 -11.56 -1.19 -16.64
C ARG A 6 -10.86 -0.07 -17.41
N ASN A 7 -9.74 0.47 -16.92
CA ASN A 7 -8.91 1.38 -17.69
C ASN A 7 -8.02 0.55 -18.64
N PRO A 8 -8.33 0.47 -19.94
CA PRO A 8 -7.62 -0.40 -20.87
C PRO A 8 -6.16 0.02 -21.10
N GLY A 9 -5.73 1.19 -20.62
CA GLY A 9 -4.36 1.67 -20.73
C GLY A 9 -3.41 1.17 -19.65
N ILE A 10 -3.91 0.52 -18.59
CA ILE A 10 -3.07 0.03 -17.48
C ILE A 10 -2.72 -1.45 -17.70
N GLU A 11 -1.44 -1.72 -17.89
CA GLU A 11 -0.86 -3.06 -17.91
C GLU A 11 -0.52 -3.47 -16.47
N LEU A 12 -0.79 -4.73 -16.11
CA LEU A 12 -0.50 -5.26 -14.79
C LEU A 12 0.02 -6.70 -14.90
N LEU A 13 1.16 -6.97 -14.26
CA LEU A 13 1.75 -8.31 -14.16
C LEU A 13 2.10 -8.65 -12.71
N VAL A 14 1.58 -9.74 -12.14
CA VAL A 14 1.99 -10.17 -10.79
C VAL A 14 3.38 -10.81 -10.83
N ARG A 15 4.24 -10.40 -9.91
CA ARG A 15 5.63 -10.86 -9.78
C ARG A 15 5.81 -11.84 -8.64
N SER A 16 5.17 -11.57 -7.51
CA SER A 16 5.26 -12.43 -6.33
C SER A 16 4.02 -12.29 -5.47
N THR A 17 3.65 -13.40 -4.84
CA THR A 17 2.64 -13.45 -3.80
C THR A 17 3.19 -14.33 -2.68
N THR A 18 3.13 -13.81 -1.47
CA THR A 18 3.48 -14.47 -0.22
C THR A 18 2.32 -14.33 0.75
N ASP A 19 2.48 -14.79 1.99
CA ASP A 19 1.38 -14.74 2.95
C ASP A 19 1.15 -13.30 3.41
N HIS A 20 2.21 -12.47 3.37
CA HIS A 20 2.20 -11.10 3.89
C HIS A 20 2.59 -10.04 2.86
N VAL A 21 3.06 -10.43 1.66
CA VAL A 21 3.57 -9.51 0.63
C VAL A 21 3.05 -9.88 -0.77
N VAL A 22 2.59 -8.88 -1.50
CA VAL A 22 2.20 -8.99 -2.92
C VAL A 22 3.00 -7.98 -3.73
N ALA A 23 3.62 -8.42 -4.83
CA ALA A 23 4.35 -7.56 -5.74
C ALA A 23 3.76 -7.64 -7.16
N VAL A 24 3.46 -6.48 -7.74
CA VAL A 24 2.89 -6.35 -9.08
C VAL A 24 3.62 -5.28 -9.88
N ASP A 25 3.95 -5.58 -11.13
CA ASP A 25 4.37 -4.56 -12.10
C ASP A 25 3.13 -3.87 -12.66
N LEU A 26 3.21 -2.55 -12.76
CA LEU A 26 2.16 -1.66 -13.24
C LEU A 26 2.74 -0.81 -14.36
N GLY A 27 2.07 -0.80 -15.50
CA GLY A 27 2.43 -0.02 -16.68
C GLY A 27 1.28 0.88 -17.13
N LEU A 28 1.59 2.09 -17.58
CA LEU A 28 0.68 2.98 -18.30
C LEU A 28 1.44 3.60 -19.47
N GLY A 29 1.22 3.07 -20.68
CA GLY A 29 2.00 3.45 -21.85
C GLY A 29 3.49 3.08 -21.69
N ARG A 30 4.39 4.07 -21.67
CA ARG A 30 5.84 3.85 -21.48
C ARG A 30 6.29 3.93 -20.03
N ASP A 31 5.39 4.31 -19.13
CA ASP A 31 5.72 4.48 -17.72
C ASP A 31 5.38 3.21 -16.96
N GLN A 32 6.35 2.70 -16.20
CA GLN A 32 6.19 1.46 -15.45
C GLN A 32 6.89 1.51 -14.09
N PHE A 33 6.29 0.84 -13.12
CA PHE A 33 6.87 0.64 -11.80
C PHE A 33 6.32 -0.63 -11.15
N THR A 34 7.02 -1.14 -10.15
CA THR A 34 6.56 -2.26 -9.35
C THR A 34 5.96 -1.74 -8.06
N LEU A 35 4.71 -2.11 -7.76
CA LEU A 35 4.08 -1.89 -6.47
C LEU A 35 4.25 -3.15 -5.61
N VAL A 36 4.75 -2.97 -4.40
CA VAL A 36 4.81 -3.99 -3.35
C VAL A 36 3.85 -3.59 -2.24
N ALA A 37 2.79 -4.37 -2.08
CA ALA A 37 1.88 -4.27 -0.95
C ALA A 37 2.34 -5.24 0.15
N PHE A 38 2.34 -4.80 1.42
CA PHE A 38 2.67 -5.69 2.54
C PHE A 38 1.76 -5.48 3.75
N TYR A 39 1.67 -6.49 4.61
CA TYR A 39 0.96 -6.44 5.89
C TYR A 39 1.76 -7.18 6.96
N PHE A 40 2.10 -6.50 8.05
CA PHE A 40 2.83 -7.08 9.17
C PHE A 40 1.84 -7.34 10.32
N PRO A 41 1.30 -8.56 10.47
CA PRO A 41 0.41 -8.86 11.58
C PRO A 41 1.13 -8.68 12.92
N PRO A 42 0.50 -8.04 13.92
CA PRO A 42 1.13 -7.79 15.22
C PRO A 42 1.39 -9.07 16.03
N SER A 43 0.79 -10.19 15.63
CA SER A 43 0.96 -11.51 16.26
C SER A 43 2.19 -12.28 15.78
N ILE A 44 2.88 -11.81 14.74
CA ILE A 44 4.06 -12.46 14.17
C ILE A 44 5.31 -11.62 14.44
N ASP A 45 6.42 -12.28 14.73
CA ASP A 45 7.71 -11.62 14.92
C ASP A 45 8.10 -10.75 13.71
N GLN A 46 8.38 -9.47 13.96
CA GLN A 46 8.68 -8.50 12.92
C GLN A 46 9.88 -8.92 12.06
N SER A 47 10.91 -9.53 12.65
CA SER A 47 12.11 -9.94 11.90
C SER A 47 11.79 -11.00 10.87
N THR A 48 10.79 -11.84 11.13
CA THR A 48 10.30 -12.86 10.18
C THR A 48 9.59 -12.21 8.99
N LEU A 49 8.70 -11.26 9.26
CA LEU A 49 7.97 -10.51 8.24
C LEU A 49 8.88 -9.64 7.37
N VAL A 50 9.87 -8.98 8.00
CA VAL A 50 10.89 -8.20 7.29
C VAL A 50 11.76 -9.09 6.41
N ARG A 51 12.08 -10.32 6.82
CA ARG A 51 12.83 -11.28 6.00
C ARG A 51 12.03 -11.73 4.77
N GLU A 52 10.73 -11.95 4.92
CA GLU A 52 9.83 -12.26 3.81
C GLU A 52 9.76 -11.09 2.81
N LEU A 53 9.55 -9.86 3.32
CA LEU A 53 9.55 -8.64 2.50
C LEU A 53 10.89 -8.43 1.79
N ALA A 54 12.01 -8.65 2.48
CA ALA A 54 13.34 -8.63 1.90
C ALA A 54 13.51 -9.64 0.76
N GLY A 55 13.10 -10.89 0.98
CA GLY A 55 13.17 -11.93 -0.04
C GLY A 55 12.37 -11.57 -1.30
N VAL A 56 11.16 -11.02 -1.13
CA VAL A 56 10.37 -10.51 -2.25
C VAL A 56 11.08 -9.35 -2.91
N PHE A 57 11.44 -8.30 -2.17
CA PHE A 57 12.08 -7.10 -2.71
C PHE A 57 13.36 -7.40 -3.49
N ASP A 58 14.25 -8.22 -2.94
CA ASP A 58 15.54 -8.55 -3.55
C ASP A 58 15.39 -9.44 -4.79
N SER A 59 14.28 -10.16 -4.92
CA SER A 59 13.94 -10.92 -6.13
C SER A 59 13.43 -10.04 -7.28
N LEU A 60 12.98 -8.81 -6.99
CA LEU A 60 12.47 -7.89 -8.00
C LEU A 60 13.63 -7.33 -8.82
N GLN A 61 13.62 -7.59 -10.13
CA GLN A 61 14.58 -6.99 -11.08
C GLN A 61 14.20 -5.55 -11.48
N SER A 62 13.47 -4.84 -10.62
CA SER A 62 12.96 -3.50 -10.89
C SER A 62 13.77 -2.46 -10.14
N ARG A 63 14.10 -1.36 -10.82
CA ARG A 63 14.70 -0.19 -10.16
C ARG A 63 13.64 0.76 -9.61
N SER A 64 12.42 0.66 -10.12
CA SER A 64 11.30 1.56 -9.88
C SER A 64 10.29 0.84 -8.99
N ILE A 65 10.49 0.89 -7.67
CA ILE A 65 9.69 0.12 -6.70
C ILE A 65 9.02 1.06 -5.72
N LEU A 66 7.70 0.95 -5.57
CA LEU A 66 6.90 1.58 -4.54
C LEU A 66 6.46 0.50 -3.57
N LEU A 67 6.73 0.67 -2.28
CA LEU A 67 6.23 -0.22 -1.25
C LEU A 67 5.19 0.52 -0.42
N ALA A 68 4.10 -0.11 -0.07
CA ALA A 68 3.18 0.44 0.89
C ALA A 68 2.43 -0.65 1.63
N GLY A 69 2.10 -0.40 2.90
CA GLY A 69 1.54 -1.44 3.74
C GLY A 69 1.40 -1.02 5.20
N ASP A 70 0.65 -1.81 5.94
CA ASP A 70 0.58 -1.70 7.40
C ASP A 70 1.76 -2.48 8.00
N ALA A 71 2.68 -1.73 8.61
CA ALA A 71 3.89 -2.27 9.21
C ALA A 71 3.69 -2.66 10.69
N ASN A 72 2.57 -2.27 11.31
CA ASN A 72 2.31 -2.40 12.76
C ASN A 72 3.49 -1.96 13.65
N VAL A 73 4.30 -1.03 13.16
CA VAL A 73 5.44 -0.46 13.90
C VAL A 73 5.49 1.04 13.81
N ARG A 74 6.08 1.63 14.84
CA ARG A 74 6.19 3.07 15.01
C ARG A 74 7.63 3.51 14.77
N SER A 75 7.78 4.66 14.14
CA SER A 75 9.07 5.33 14.00
C SER A 75 8.88 6.82 13.78
N PRO A 76 9.79 7.67 14.31
CA PRO A 76 9.87 9.08 13.95
C PRO A 76 10.06 9.33 12.44
N LEU A 77 10.44 8.30 11.68
CA LEU A 77 10.60 8.40 10.22
C LEU A 77 9.27 8.60 9.48
N TRP A 78 8.14 8.13 10.01
CA TRP A 78 6.83 8.19 9.33
C TRP A 78 5.68 8.66 10.23
N GLY A 79 5.96 8.98 11.50
CA GLY A 79 4.98 9.48 12.45
C GLY A 79 5.60 10.38 13.50
N PRO A 80 4.78 11.07 14.30
CA PRO A 80 5.26 11.93 15.37
C PRO A 80 5.89 11.10 16.49
N THR A 81 6.81 11.72 17.24
CA THR A 81 7.31 11.12 18.49
C THR A 81 6.25 11.28 19.58
N ILE A 82 5.74 10.16 20.10
CA ILE A 82 4.69 10.14 21.14
C ILE A 82 5.31 9.64 22.46
N PRO A 83 5.00 10.24 23.62
CA PRO A 83 5.62 9.87 24.91
C PRO A 83 5.32 8.44 25.41
N ASP A 84 4.18 7.86 25.05
CA ASP A 84 3.77 6.48 25.44
C ASP A 84 4.26 5.43 24.42
N HIS A 85 5.53 5.55 24.03
CA HIS A 85 6.15 4.65 23.08
C HIS A 85 6.63 3.39 23.80
N ARG A 86 6.04 2.23 23.47
CA ARG A 86 6.44 0.95 24.05
C ARG A 86 7.55 0.34 23.21
N HIS A 87 8.56 -0.24 23.85
CA HIS A 87 9.72 -0.84 23.16
C HIS A 87 9.37 -1.94 22.15
N HIS A 88 8.21 -2.60 22.25
CA HIS A 88 7.77 -3.60 21.26
C HIS A 88 7.20 -2.98 19.98
N ASP A 89 6.90 -1.67 19.98
CA ASP A 89 6.44 -0.94 18.80
C ASP A 89 7.62 -0.39 17.98
N ASP A 90 8.86 -0.60 18.43
CA ASP A 90 10.06 -0.10 17.77
C ASP A 90 10.26 -0.77 16.41
N GLY A 91 10.27 0.03 15.35
CA GLY A 91 10.44 -0.47 13.99
C GLY A 91 11.81 -1.04 13.64
N GLY A 92 12.70 -1.35 14.59
CA GLY A 92 14.13 -1.63 14.41
C GLY A 92 14.49 -2.44 13.14
N PRO A 93 14.10 -3.72 13.05
CA PRO A 93 14.27 -4.54 11.85
C PRO A 93 13.75 -3.91 10.55
N PHE A 94 12.57 -3.28 10.57
CA PHE A 94 11.98 -2.65 9.38
C PHE A 94 12.72 -1.34 8.99
N VAL A 95 13.19 -0.58 9.98
CA VAL A 95 14.02 0.61 9.79
C VAL A 95 15.38 0.22 9.19
N GLU A 96 16.00 -0.85 9.68
CA GLU A 96 17.22 -1.40 9.08
C GLU A 96 16.99 -1.83 7.62
N PHE A 97 15.88 -2.52 7.35
CA PHE A 97 15.48 -2.87 5.98
C PHE A 97 15.40 -1.64 5.05
N ILE A 98 14.79 -0.54 5.53
CA ILE A 98 14.69 0.73 4.80
C ILE A 98 16.08 1.30 4.49
N PHE A 99 16.96 1.36 5.50
CA PHE A 99 18.29 1.94 5.33
C PHE A 99 19.18 1.11 4.40
N VAL A 100 19.24 -0.21 4.60
CA VAL A 100 20.06 -1.13 3.80
C VAL A 100 19.67 -1.08 2.32
N ARG A 101 18.37 -0.91 2.02
CA ARG A 101 17.86 -0.83 0.64
C ARG A 101 17.72 0.59 0.12
N THR A 102 18.19 1.60 0.87
CA THR A 102 18.14 3.02 0.51
C THR A 102 16.73 3.50 0.13
N LEU A 103 15.72 2.94 0.80
CA LEU A 103 14.32 3.30 0.54
C LEU A 103 14.01 4.66 1.15
N HIS A 104 13.18 5.41 0.45
CA HIS A 104 12.76 6.73 0.89
C HIS A 104 11.35 6.69 1.45
N VAL A 105 11.16 7.26 2.64
CA VAL A 105 9.85 7.37 3.28
C VAL A 105 9.03 8.50 2.64
N TRP A 106 7.74 8.23 2.39
CA TRP A 106 6.81 9.17 1.79
C TRP A 106 5.88 9.84 2.79
N ASN A 107 5.63 9.17 3.91
CA ASN A 107 4.80 9.69 4.97
C ASN A 107 5.28 11.06 5.43
N ASP A 108 4.31 11.93 5.71
CA ASP A 108 4.54 13.17 6.46
C ASP A 108 4.38 12.86 7.96
N PRO A 109 5.43 12.98 8.79
CA PRO A 109 5.32 12.75 10.24
C PRO A 109 4.33 13.68 10.93
N ALA A 110 3.96 14.80 10.31
CA ALA A 110 2.93 15.74 10.80
C ALA A 110 1.51 15.43 10.28
N SER A 111 1.31 14.31 9.58
CA SER A 111 0.00 13.93 9.05
C SER A 111 -1.00 13.58 10.16
N LEU A 112 -2.27 13.44 9.77
CA LEU A 112 -3.25 12.72 10.57
C LEU A 112 -2.78 11.28 10.84
N PRO A 113 -3.22 10.63 11.94
CA PRO A 113 -2.91 9.24 12.21
C PRO A 113 -3.45 8.33 11.12
N THR A 114 -2.68 7.31 10.74
CA THR A 114 -3.09 6.32 9.74
C THR A 114 -4.02 5.27 10.35
N PHE A 115 -3.97 5.10 11.67
CA PHE A 115 -4.86 4.27 12.47
C PHE A 115 -5.47 5.10 13.60
N GLU A 116 -6.79 5.07 13.77
CA GLU A 116 -7.52 5.84 14.76
C GLU A 116 -8.76 5.07 15.21
N THR A 117 -8.83 4.79 16.52
CA THR A 117 -10.00 4.24 17.21
C THR A 117 -10.49 5.26 18.24
N GLU A 118 -11.59 4.96 18.94
CA GLU A 118 -12.03 5.78 20.09
C GLU A 118 -10.99 5.85 21.22
N ARG A 119 -10.04 4.91 21.27
CA ARG A 119 -9.11 4.73 22.41
C ARG A 119 -7.65 4.94 22.06
N ALA A 120 -7.28 4.89 20.79
CA ALA A 120 -5.89 4.87 20.35
C ALA A 120 -5.71 5.50 18.97
N GLN A 121 -4.56 6.11 18.76
CA GLN A 121 -4.08 6.61 17.47
C GLN A 121 -2.70 6.03 17.16
N GLY A 122 -2.42 5.81 15.88
CA GLY A 122 -1.17 5.23 15.41
C GLY A 122 -0.79 5.69 14.00
N TRP A 123 0.50 5.70 13.73
CA TRP A 123 1.11 5.91 12.41
C TRP A 123 1.87 4.64 12.05
N ILE A 124 1.10 3.63 11.63
CA ILE A 124 1.58 2.26 11.41
C ILE A 124 1.55 1.86 9.94
N ASP A 125 0.87 2.63 9.09
CA ASP A 125 0.84 2.44 7.64
C ASP A 125 1.94 3.27 6.98
N VAL A 126 2.82 2.61 6.24
CA VAL A 126 4.03 3.23 5.68
C VAL A 126 4.00 3.17 4.16
N THR A 127 4.41 4.25 3.51
CA THR A 127 4.65 4.34 2.07
C THR A 127 6.12 4.64 1.83
N LEU A 128 6.78 3.83 1.01
CA LEU A 128 8.20 3.88 0.71
C LEU A 128 8.44 3.82 -0.81
N SER A 129 9.56 4.32 -1.29
CA SER A 129 9.99 4.04 -2.66
C SER A 129 11.48 3.83 -2.80
N SER A 130 11.87 3.17 -3.90
CA SER A 130 13.23 3.25 -4.40
C SER A 130 13.61 4.69 -4.74
N PRO A 131 14.91 5.03 -4.74
CA PRO A 131 15.38 6.38 -5.08
C PRO A 131 14.88 6.87 -6.44
N SER A 132 14.79 5.99 -7.45
CA SER A 132 14.38 6.40 -8.81
C SER A 132 12.91 6.84 -8.91
N LEU A 133 12.05 6.41 -7.97
CA LEU A 133 10.65 6.82 -7.92
C LEU A 133 10.39 8.01 -7.02
N PHE A 134 11.30 8.33 -6.09
CA PHE A 134 11.04 9.31 -5.05
C PHE A 134 10.66 10.70 -5.60
N HIS A 135 11.36 11.14 -6.65
CA HIS A 135 11.11 12.43 -7.31
C HIS A 135 9.74 12.54 -7.99
N ARG A 136 9.08 11.41 -8.24
CA ARG A 136 7.76 11.35 -8.87
C ARG A 136 6.62 11.43 -7.87
N ARG A 137 6.91 11.36 -6.56
CA ARG A 137 5.90 11.47 -5.50
C ARG A 137 5.22 12.83 -5.54
N SER A 138 3.90 12.82 -5.39
CA SER A 138 3.12 14.04 -5.25
C SER A 138 1.86 13.81 -4.43
N HIS A 139 1.36 14.84 -3.75
CA HIS A 139 0.06 14.85 -3.07
C HIS A 139 -0.18 13.67 -2.09
N TRP A 140 0.85 13.20 -1.38
CA TRP A 140 0.68 12.21 -0.32
C TRP A 140 -0.10 12.83 0.85
N THR A 141 -1.18 12.19 1.29
CA THR A 141 -2.04 12.70 2.35
C THR A 141 -2.89 11.59 2.98
N VAL A 142 -3.32 11.81 4.22
CA VAL A 142 -4.17 10.90 4.99
C VAL A 142 -5.57 11.50 5.11
N HIS A 143 -6.60 10.71 4.84
CA HIS A 143 -8.01 11.11 4.91
C HIS A 143 -8.74 10.29 5.96
N ARG A 144 -9.38 10.98 6.90
CA ARG A 144 -10.23 10.34 7.91
C ARG A 144 -11.40 9.60 7.30
N THR A 145 -11.65 8.41 7.83
CA THR A 145 -12.81 7.58 7.50
C THR A 145 -13.53 7.14 8.77
N SER A 146 -14.82 6.83 8.63
CA SER A 146 -15.64 6.26 9.72
C SER A 146 -16.02 4.81 9.44
N MET A 147 -15.35 4.19 8.47
CA MET A 147 -15.68 2.87 7.93
C MET A 147 -14.65 1.80 8.33
N SER A 148 -13.58 2.21 8.99
CA SER A 148 -12.40 1.42 9.29
C SER A 148 -11.63 2.17 10.37
N ASP A 149 -10.93 1.43 11.21
CA ASP A 149 -9.98 2.04 12.16
C ASP A 149 -8.73 2.56 11.42
N HIS A 150 -8.44 2.05 10.22
CA HIS A 150 -7.43 2.63 9.33
C HIS A 150 -8.00 3.76 8.46
N ASN A 151 -7.33 4.90 8.49
CA ASN A 151 -7.56 6.06 7.63
C ASN A 151 -6.93 5.86 6.26
N PHE A 152 -7.53 6.47 5.24
CA PHE A 152 -7.10 6.27 3.87
C PHE A 152 -5.86 7.09 3.54
N ILE A 153 -4.83 6.45 2.99
CA ILE A 153 -3.67 7.12 2.41
C ILE A 153 -3.90 7.30 0.91
N THR A 154 -3.69 8.50 0.40
CA THR A 154 -3.74 8.77 -1.04
C THR A 154 -2.49 9.50 -1.48
N PHE A 155 -2.00 9.21 -2.68
CA PHE A 155 -0.88 9.90 -3.30
C PHE A 155 -0.99 9.81 -4.82
N SER A 156 -0.18 10.61 -5.51
CA SER A 156 -0.05 10.62 -6.96
C SER A 156 1.40 10.35 -7.35
N LEU A 157 1.58 9.65 -8.47
CA LEU A 157 2.86 9.48 -9.15
C LEU A 157 2.85 10.33 -10.42
N VAL A 158 3.81 11.24 -10.56
CA VAL A 158 4.02 12.00 -11.79
C VAL A 158 4.61 11.06 -12.84
N GLY A 159 4.13 11.16 -14.09
CA GLY A 159 4.61 10.32 -15.19
C GLY A 159 6.08 10.54 -15.51
N SER A 160 6.76 9.51 -16.02
CA SER A 160 8.20 9.58 -16.39
C SER A 160 8.52 10.55 -17.54
N HIS A 161 7.53 10.97 -18.34
CA HIS A 161 7.67 11.83 -19.52
C HIS A 161 6.91 13.16 -19.39
N ALA A 162 7.00 13.82 -18.22
CA ALA A 162 6.33 15.09 -18.01
C ALA A 162 7.11 16.27 -18.65
N GLU A 163 6.93 16.52 -19.95
CA GLU A 163 7.09 17.87 -20.52
C GLU A 163 5.76 18.55 -20.87
N ASP A 164 4.63 17.85 -20.92
CA ASP A 164 3.35 18.49 -21.26
C ASP A 164 2.40 18.55 -20.06
N ALA A 165 2.10 19.80 -19.66
CA ALA A 165 1.00 20.28 -18.82
C ALA A 165 0.49 19.34 -17.70
N LEU A 166 0.80 19.68 -16.44
CA LEU A 166 0.21 19.06 -15.25
C LEU A 166 -1.33 18.95 -15.38
N PRO A 167 -1.91 17.75 -15.61
CA PRO A 167 -3.30 17.57 -15.28
C PRO A 167 -3.41 17.66 -13.76
N SER A 168 -4.42 18.36 -13.27
CA SER A 168 -4.73 18.36 -11.83
C SER A 168 -4.83 16.91 -11.35
N PRO A 169 -4.24 16.55 -10.20
CA PRO A 169 -4.35 15.19 -9.68
C PRO A 169 -5.84 14.80 -9.62
N PRO A 170 -6.20 13.54 -9.97
CA PRO A 170 -7.58 13.11 -9.86
C PRO A 170 -8.04 13.29 -8.41
N ARG A 171 -8.92 14.26 -8.18
CA ARG A 171 -9.56 14.45 -6.87
C ARG A 171 -10.55 13.32 -6.68
N PHE A 172 -10.13 12.28 -5.97
CA PHE A 172 -11.06 11.26 -5.50
C PHE A 172 -11.97 11.89 -4.45
N THR A 173 -13.23 12.07 -4.80
CA THR A 173 -14.22 12.51 -3.82
C THR A 173 -14.37 11.45 -2.73
N LYS A 174 -14.67 11.86 -1.50
CA LYS A 174 -14.97 10.95 -0.38
C LYS A 174 -15.95 9.83 -0.80
N ARG A 175 -16.92 10.15 -1.65
CA ARG A 175 -17.89 9.19 -2.22
C ARG A 175 -17.25 8.15 -3.14
N ARG A 176 -16.28 8.53 -3.99
CA ARG A 176 -15.53 7.60 -4.84
C ARG A 176 -14.62 6.70 -4.00
N LEU A 177 -13.91 7.28 -3.02
CA LEU A 177 -13.09 6.50 -2.08
C LEU A 177 -13.94 5.48 -1.33
N LEU A 178 -15.07 5.92 -0.79
CA LEU A 178 -16.01 5.06 -0.07
C LEU A 178 -16.54 3.90 -0.92
N ARG A 179 -16.81 4.15 -2.20
CA ARG A 179 -17.28 3.11 -3.12
C ARG A 179 -16.19 2.06 -3.37
N PHE A 180 -14.96 2.50 -3.59
CA PHE A 180 -13.83 1.60 -3.80
C PHE A 180 -13.52 0.79 -2.53
N ALA A 181 -13.48 1.44 -1.36
CA ALA A 181 -13.24 0.78 -0.09
C ALA A 181 -14.28 -0.32 0.20
N ARG A 182 -15.58 -0.03 -0.03
CA ARG A 182 -16.65 -1.04 0.12
C ARG A 182 -16.55 -2.20 -0.88
N ALA A 183 -16.12 -1.91 -2.10
CA ALA A 183 -15.90 -2.95 -3.10
C ALA A 183 -14.72 -3.87 -2.72
N ALA A 184 -13.62 -3.27 -2.25
CA ALA A 184 -12.48 -4.01 -1.72
C ALA A 184 -12.87 -4.83 -0.47
N GLU A 185 -13.57 -4.24 0.50
CA GLU A 185 -14.06 -4.92 1.72
C GLU A 185 -14.95 -6.12 1.39
N ALA A 186 -15.98 -5.94 0.57
CA ALA A 186 -16.87 -7.02 0.15
C ALA A 186 -16.10 -8.14 -0.56
N TYR A 187 -15.16 -7.76 -1.43
CA TYR A 187 -14.30 -8.71 -2.13
C TYR A 187 -13.42 -9.51 -1.16
N PHE A 188 -12.72 -8.86 -0.23
CA PHE A 188 -11.87 -9.56 0.74
C PHE A 188 -12.68 -10.46 1.68
N LYS A 189 -13.90 -10.04 2.06
CA LYS A 189 -14.82 -10.85 2.86
C LYS A 189 -15.27 -12.11 2.13
N ASP A 190 -15.63 -11.98 0.85
CA ASP A 190 -16.13 -13.09 0.03
C ASP A 190 -15.00 -14.05 -0.36
N ASN A 191 -13.76 -13.56 -0.49
CA ASN A 191 -12.60 -14.32 -0.95
C ASN A 191 -11.59 -14.66 0.16
N ALA A 192 -11.97 -14.46 1.43
CA ALA A 192 -11.12 -14.76 2.60
C ALA A 192 -10.59 -16.21 2.60
N HIS A 193 -11.35 -17.14 2.02
CA HIS A 193 -11.00 -18.55 1.88
C HIS A 193 -9.95 -18.83 0.77
N LEU A 194 -9.80 -17.95 -0.21
CA LEU A 194 -8.83 -18.08 -1.30
C LEU A 194 -7.46 -17.48 -0.96
N LEU A 195 -7.42 -16.52 -0.03
CA LEU A 195 -6.18 -15.90 0.45
C LEU A 195 -5.31 -16.88 1.27
N HIS A 196 -5.92 -17.93 1.82
CA HIS A 196 -5.22 -19.04 2.47
C HIS A 196 -4.74 -20.14 1.51
N PHE A 197 -5.01 -20.05 0.21
CA PHE A 197 -4.71 -21.13 -0.74
C PHE A 197 -3.87 -20.63 -1.92
N LYS A 198 -2.56 -20.58 -1.71
CA LYS A 198 -1.59 -20.64 -2.82
C LYS A 198 -1.72 -22.00 -3.51
N GLU A 199 -1.91 -21.99 -4.83
CA GLU A 199 -1.07 -22.73 -5.81
C GLU A 199 -1.64 -22.78 -7.24
N ALA A 200 -2.87 -22.36 -7.52
CA ALA A 200 -3.42 -22.43 -8.88
C ALA A 200 -3.39 -21.08 -9.62
N VAL A 201 -2.36 -20.89 -10.46
CA VAL A 201 -2.36 -19.91 -11.56
C VAL A 201 -3.62 -20.15 -12.40
N GLY A 202 -4.59 -19.23 -12.29
CA GLY A 202 -5.87 -19.28 -13.02
C GLY A 202 -6.93 -18.34 -12.45
N GLY A 203 -6.91 -18.05 -11.14
CA GLY A 203 -7.83 -17.09 -10.51
C GLY A 203 -7.36 -15.62 -10.55
N LEU A 204 -6.07 -15.40 -10.78
CA LEU A 204 -5.44 -14.09 -10.69
C LEU A 204 -5.83 -13.17 -11.86
N ASP A 205 -6.01 -13.70 -13.07
CA ASP A 205 -6.43 -12.92 -14.24
C ASP A 205 -7.85 -12.36 -14.09
N TYR A 206 -8.72 -13.09 -13.36
CA TYR A 206 -10.05 -12.61 -12.98
C TYR A 206 -9.96 -11.49 -11.93
N TRP A 207 -9.08 -11.64 -10.94
CA TRP A 207 -8.80 -10.67 -9.88
C TRP A 207 -8.22 -9.34 -10.41
N LEU A 208 -7.26 -9.41 -11.33
CA LEU A 208 -6.65 -8.24 -11.98
C LEU A 208 -7.61 -7.46 -12.88
N GLY A 209 -8.60 -8.15 -13.45
CA GLY A 209 -9.68 -7.55 -14.22
C GLY A 209 -10.58 -6.61 -13.39
N GLU A 210 -10.70 -6.84 -12.08
CA GLU A 210 -11.51 -6.02 -11.16
C GLU A 210 -10.71 -4.81 -10.62
N LEU A 211 -9.44 -4.98 -10.26
CA LEU A 211 -8.58 -3.90 -9.72
C LEU A 211 -8.22 -2.82 -10.75
N SER A 212 -8.10 -3.19 -12.02
CA SER A 212 -7.83 -2.26 -13.13
C SER A 212 -8.99 -1.30 -13.44
N SER A 213 -10.08 -1.35 -12.67
CA SER A 213 -11.27 -0.50 -12.86
C SER A 213 -11.33 0.80 -12.03
N GLY A 214 -10.29 1.07 -11.23
CA GLY A 214 -10.15 2.29 -10.46
C GLY A 214 -8.90 3.05 -10.87
N GLY A 215 -9.02 4.35 -11.13
CA GLY A 215 -7.85 5.24 -11.14
C GLY A 215 -7.10 5.11 -9.80
N PHE A 216 -5.77 5.16 -9.84
CA PHE A 216 -4.90 4.93 -8.69
C PHE A 216 -5.31 5.76 -7.45
N CYS A 217 -5.93 5.07 -6.51
CA CYS A 217 -6.02 5.44 -5.12
C CYS A 217 -5.76 4.13 -4.37
N ILE A 218 -4.57 3.98 -3.77
CA ILE A 218 -4.30 2.81 -2.96
C ILE A 218 -5.07 2.99 -1.64
N LEU A 219 -6.33 2.60 -1.66
CA LEU A 219 -7.18 2.54 -0.47
C LEU A 219 -6.84 1.25 0.27
N TRP A 220 -6.01 1.40 1.30
CA TRP A 220 -5.74 0.36 2.27
C TRP A 220 -7.00 0.11 3.09
N HIS A 221 -7.62 -1.03 2.89
CA HIS A 221 -8.59 -1.59 3.81
C HIS A 221 -8.28 -3.08 3.93
N TRP A 222 -7.62 -3.46 5.01
CA TRP A 222 -7.73 -4.83 5.50
C TRP A 222 -8.89 -4.86 6.48
N ALA A 223 -9.88 -5.66 6.14
CA ALA A 223 -10.92 -6.06 7.06
C ALA A 223 -10.22 -6.75 8.24
N ALA A 224 -10.11 -6.04 9.36
CA ALA A 224 -9.80 -6.65 10.63
C ALA A 224 -10.84 -7.76 10.85
N LEU A 225 -10.41 -9.02 10.76
CA LEU A 225 -11.11 -10.07 11.46
C LEU A 225 -11.13 -9.63 12.93
N PRO A 226 -12.31 -9.49 13.56
CA PRO A 226 -12.36 -9.11 14.95
C PRO A 226 -11.60 -10.15 15.76
N THR A 227 -10.77 -9.68 16.68
CA THR A 227 -10.28 -10.48 17.81
C THR A 227 -11.44 -11.15 18.53
#